data_AF-A0A1U3LZI7-F1
#
_entry.id   AF-A0A1U3LZI7-F1
#
_cell.length_a   1.000
_cell.length_b   1.000
_cell.length_c   1.000
_cell.angle_alpha   90.00
_cell.angle_beta   90.00
_cell.angle_gamma   90.00
#
_symmetry.space_group_name_H-M   'P 1'
#
loop_
_entity.id
_entity.type
_entity.pdbx_description
1 polymer ?
#
loop_
_entity_poly.entity_id
_entity_poly.type
_entity_poly.pdbx_seq_one_letter_code
_entity_poly.pdbx_strand_id
1 'polypeptide(L)'
;MIGLERRRAFAIGLYLATAAILAVIAATSSWLWLLVAAVASDGCRGDVCTPEGSHWTAAFPVIALISAAAIALISAAAVAVFRLPAAWVWVGIPLAIAAYFLAPLLANWVHSASMW
;
A
#
# COMPACT_ATOMS: atom_id res chain seq x y z
N MET A 1 -27.24 1.75 -24.83
CA MET A 1 -26.53 2.42 -23.70
C MET A 1 -26.27 1.48 -22.51
N ILE A 2 -27.20 0.58 -22.15
CA ILE A 2 -27.07 -0.39 -21.02
C ILE A 2 -25.81 -1.29 -21.10
N GLY A 3 -25.39 -1.70 -22.29
CA GLY A 3 -24.21 -2.57 -22.46
C GLY A 3 -22.87 -1.91 -22.13
N LEU A 4 -22.76 -0.59 -22.24
CA LEU A 4 -21.51 0.14 -22.01
C LEU A 4 -21.27 0.37 -20.52
N GLU A 5 -22.33 0.68 -19.76
CA GLU A 5 -22.26 0.81 -18.31
C GLU A 5 -21.96 -0.52 -17.62
N ARG A 6 -22.53 -1.63 -18.11
CA ARG A 6 -22.24 -2.97 -17.58
C ARG A 6 -20.77 -3.36 -17.76
N ARG A 7 -20.18 -3.06 -18.92
CA ARG A 7 -18.74 -3.31 -19.18
C ARG A 7 -17.85 -2.46 -18.28
N ARG A 8 -18.26 -1.22 -18.01
CA ARG A 8 -17.54 -0.29 -17.14
C ARG A 8 -17.56 -0.73 -15.68
N ALA A 9 -18.74 -1.12 -15.17
CA ALA A 9 -18.88 -1.66 -13.83
C ALA A 9 -18.08 -2.95 -13.65
N PHE A 10 -18.10 -3.84 -14.66
CA PHE A 10 -17.30 -5.07 -14.64
C PHE A 10 -15.80 -4.79 -14.60
N ALA A 11 -15.30 -3.83 -15.39
CA ALA A 11 -13.88 -3.46 -15.41
C ALA A 11 -13.41 -2.89 -14.07
N ILE A 12 -14.21 -2.02 -13.44
CA ILE A 12 -13.91 -1.46 -12.11
C ILE A 12 -13.95 -2.57 -11.06
N GLY A 13 -14.95 -3.46 -11.11
CA GLY A 13 -15.05 -4.60 -10.20
C GLY A 13 -13.85 -5.54 -10.31
N LEU A 14 -13.42 -5.87 -11.53
CA LEU A 14 -12.24 -6.69 -11.78
C LEU A 14 -10.96 -6.02 -11.25
N TYR A 15 -10.83 -4.72 -11.46
CA TYR A 15 -9.72 -3.95 -10.92
C TYR A 15 -9.69 -3.98 -9.38
N LEU A 16 -10.83 -3.76 -8.72
CA LEU A 16 -10.92 -3.79 -7.26
C LEU A 16 -10.59 -5.19 -6.69
N ALA A 17 -11.07 -6.25 -7.35
CA ALA A 17 -10.72 -7.61 -6.97
C ALA A 17 -9.20 -7.86 -7.13
N THR A 18 -8.61 -7.39 -8.23
CA THR A 18 -7.17 -7.52 -8.48
C THR A 18 -6.36 -6.74 -7.44
N ALA A 19 -6.73 -5.49 -7.18
CA ALA A 19 -6.08 -4.65 -6.17
C ALA A 19 -6.18 -5.25 -4.76
N ALA A 20 -7.33 -5.82 -4.41
CA ALA A 20 -7.52 -6.51 -3.13
C ALA A 20 -6.62 -7.74 -3.01
N ILE A 21 -6.54 -8.58 -4.06
CA ILE A 21 -5.65 -9.75 -4.07
C ILE A 21 -4.18 -9.32 -3.91
N LEU A 22 -3.74 -8.31 -4.66
CA LEU A 22 -2.39 -7.77 -4.55
C LEU A 22 -2.11 -7.18 -3.17
N ALA A 23 -3.08 -6.49 -2.57
CA ALA A 23 -2.95 -5.95 -1.22
C ALA A 23 -2.82 -7.07 -0.16
N VAL A 24 -3.56 -8.17 -0.31
CA VAL A 24 -3.43 -9.34 0.58
C VAL A 24 -2.04 -9.96 0.45
N ILE A 25 -1.53 -10.13 -0.78
CA ILE A 25 -0.17 -10.65 -1.00
C ILE A 25 0.90 -9.70 -0.43
N ALA A 26 0.73 -8.40 -0.62
CA ALA A 26 1.63 -7.39 -0.07
C ALA A 26 1.59 -7.38 1.47
N ALA A 27 0.42 -7.57 2.07
CA ALA A 27 0.25 -7.64 3.51
C ALA A 27 0.94 -8.89 4.08
N THR A 28 0.65 -10.07 3.51
CA THR A 28 1.27 -11.31 4.00
C THR A 28 2.78 -11.29 3.82
N SER A 29 3.30 -10.82 2.69
CA SER A 29 4.74 -10.69 2.48
C SER A 29 5.41 -9.69 3.42
N SER A 30 4.76 -8.54 3.70
CA SER A 30 5.23 -7.58 4.71
C SER A 30 5.31 -8.18 6.11
N TRP A 31 4.27 -8.92 6.50
CA TRP A 31 4.22 -9.57 7.81
C TRP A 31 5.21 -10.73 7.92
N LEU A 32 5.37 -11.51 6.86
CA LEU A 32 6.42 -12.53 6.76
C LEU A 32 7.80 -11.91 6.89
N TRP A 33 8.04 -10.75 6.29
CA TRP A 33 9.31 -10.04 6.43
C TRP A 33 9.54 -9.54 7.86
N LEU A 34 8.52 -9.03 8.55
CA LEU A 34 8.61 -8.68 9.97
C LEU A 34 8.90 -9.90 10.84
N LEU A 35 8.26 -11.03 10.57
CA LEU A 35 8.52 -12.28 11.28
C LEU A 35 9.95 -12.74 11.03
N VAL A 36 10.39 -12.79 9.77
CA VAL A 36 11.77 -13.15 9.40
C VAL A 36 12.77 -12.18 10.03
N ALA A 37 12.51 -10.87 10.01
CA ALA A 37 13.35 -9.89 10.69
C ALA A 37 13.36 -10.10 12.20
N ALA A 38 12.24 -10.49 12.81
CA ALA A 38 12.19 -10.83 14.23
C ALA A 38 12.94 -12.12 14.58
N VAL A 39 12.96 -13.13 13.69
CA VAL A 39 13.72 -14.38 13.93
C VAL A 39 15.19 -14.28 13.51
N ALA A 40 15.48 -13.49 12.47
CA ALA A 40 16.83 -13.31 11.92
C ALA A 40 17.59 -12.17 12.61
N SER A 41 16.87 -11.17 13.14
CA SER A 41 17.44 -10.25 14.10
C SER A 41 17.38 -10.90 15.47
N ASP A 42 18.51 -11.49 15.85
CA ASP A 42 19.10 -11.21 17.16
C ASP A 42 19.50 -9.71 17.25
N GLY A 43 18.61 -8.80 16.81
CA GLY A 43 18.85 -7.37 16.54
C GLY A 43 18.70 -6.48 17.76
N CYS A 44 18.62 -7.10 18.93
CA CYS A 44 19.11 -6.57 20.18
C CYS A 44 20.61 -6.25 20.02
N ARG A 45 20.98 -4.98 19.89
CA ARG A 45 22.38 -4.58 20.08
C ARG A 45 22.65 -4.58 21.59
N GLY A 46 22.64 -5.77 22.21
CA GLY A 46 22.40 -5.96 23.66
C GLY A 46 20.91 -5.83 24.05
N ASP A 47 20.58 -5.87 25.35
CA ASP A 47 19.20 -5.88 25.91
C ASP A 47 18.28 -4.68 25.56
N VAL A 48 18.69 -3.78 24.68
CA VAL A 48 17.95 -2.55 24.35
C VAL A 48 17.29 -2.67 22.97
N CYS A 49 16.08 -3.20 22.96
CA CYS A 49 15.07 -2.80 21.99
C CYS A 49 14.47 -1.49 22.50
N THR A 50 14.82 -0.34 21.93
CA THR A 50 14.11 0.88 22.31
C THR A 50 12.64 0.75 21.89
N PRO A 51 11.67 1.05 22.76
CA PRO A 51 10.24 0.99 22.43
C PRO A 51 9.88 1.82 21.19
N GLU A 52 10.67 2.86 20.91
CA GLU A 52 10.52 3.72 19.75
C GLU A 52 10.95 3.04 18.45
N GLY A 53 12.03 2.26 18.45
CA GLY A 53 12.50 1.53 17.26
C GLY A 53 11.59 0.37 16.86
N SER A 54 10.98 -0.31 17.83
CA SER A 54 10.02 -1.39 17.57
C SER A 54 8.67 -0.86 17.07
N HIS A 55 8.21 0.30 17.56
CA HIS A 55 7.01 0.92 17.01
C HIS A 55 7.24 1.36 15.56
N TRP A 56 8.39 1.97 15.27
CA TRP A 56 8.65 2.51 13.93
C TRP A 56 8.78 1.41 12.88
N THR A 57 9.50 0.32 13.18
CA THR A 57 9.62 -0.83 12.27
C THR A 57 8.28 -1.52 11.98
N ALA A 58 7.36 -1.57 12.95
CA ALA A 58 5.99 -2.04 12.73
C ALA A 58 5.12 -1.07 11.92
N ALA A 59 5.40 0.24 11.99
CA ALA A 59 4.63 1.27 11.27
C ALA A 59 4.90 1.28 9.75
N PHE A 60 6.12 0.96 9.32
CA PHE A 60 6.51 0.92 7.89
C PHE A 60 5.55 0.11 6.99
N PRO A 61 5.26 -1.17 7.27
CA PRO A 61 4.36 -1.96 6.44
C PRO A 61 2.91 -1.48 6.51
N VAL A 62 2.48 -0.92 7.64
CA VAL A 62 1.14 -0.35 7.79
C VAL A 62 0.98 0.90 6.91
N ILE A 63 1.97 1.80 6.92
CA ILE A 63 1.99 3.00 6.07
C ILE A 63 2.01 2.61 4.59
N ALA A 64 2.82 1.62 4.22
CA ALA A 64 2.90 1.09 2.85
C ALA A 64 1.55 0.54 2.37
N LEU A 65 0.87 -0.28 3.21
CA LEU A 65 -0.41 -0.87 2.85
C LEU A 65 -1.55 0.16 2.76
N ILE A 66 -1.63 1.09 3.72
CA ILE A 66 -2.68 2.13 3.72
C ILE A 66 -2.51 3.05 2.51
N SER A 67 -1.29 3.48 2.21
CA SER A 67 -1.01 4.35 1.06
C SER A 67 -1.32 3.66 -0.28
N ALA A 68 -0.91 2.40 -0.45
CA ALA A 68 -1.24 1.62 -1.63
C ALA A 68 -2.75 1.43 -1.81
N ALA A 69 -3.45 1.08 -0.72
CA ALA A 69 -4.90 0.92 -0.73
C ALA A 69 -5.62 2.24 -1.06
N ALA A 70 -5.19 3.36 -0.46
CA ALA A 70 -5.75 4.68 -0.71
C ALA A 70 -5.61 5.06 -2.19
N ILE A 71 -4.42 4.91 -2.78
CA ILE A 71 -4.17 5.21 -4.20
C ILE A 71 -4.99 4.30 -5.11
N ALA A 72 -5.11 3.02 -4.78
CA ALA A 72 -5.92 2.08 -5.55
C ALA A 72 -7.40 2.48 -5.56
N LEU A 73 -7.95 2.89 -4.42
CA LEU A 73 -9.33 3.36 -4.27
C LEU A 73 -9.56 4.72 -4.94
N ILE A 74 -8.64 5.67 -4.77
CA ILE A 74 -8.70 6.99 -5.42
C ILE A 74 -8.72 6.84 -6.94
N SER A 75 -7.94 5.91 -7.49
CA SER A 75 -7.91 5.64 -8.93
C SER A 75 -9.25 5.11 -9.44
N ALA A 76 -9.88 4.17 -8.71
CA ALA A 76 -11.21 3.68 -9.04
C ALA A 76 -12.28 4.77 -8.93
N ALA A 77 -12.24 5.57 -7.87
CA ALA A 77 -13.17 6.68 -7.64
C ALA A 77 -13.03 7.76 -8.72
N ALA A 78 -11.80 8.14 -9.08
CA ALA A 78 -11.53 9.10 -10.15
C ALA A 78 -12.11 8.64 -11.48
N VAL A 79 -11.88 7.38 -11.86
CA VAL A 79 -12.48 6.83 -13.09
C VAL A 79 -14.00 6.88 -13.00
N ALA A 80 -14.61 6.43 -11.90
CA ALA A 80 -16.06 6.41 -11.73
C ALA A 80 -16.68 7.82 -11.82
N VAL A 81 -16.16 8.79 -11.06
CA VAL A 81 -16.67 10.16 -10.92
C VAL A 81 -16.47 10.98 -12.20
N PHE A 82 -15.26 10.99 -12.76
CA PHE A 82 -14.94 11.78 -13.97
C PHE A 82 -15.41 11.13 -15.27
N ARG A 83 -16.12 10.01 -15.20
CA ARG A 83 -16.60 9.25 -16.37
C ARG A 83 -15.50 8.89 -17.39
N LEU A 84 -14.26 8.68 -16.92
CA LEU A 84 -13.12 8.32 -17.76
C LEU A 84 -13.27 6.93 -18.40
N PRO A 85 -12.54 6.65 -19.51
CA PRO A 85 -12.55 5.33 -20.13
C PRO A 85 -12.09 4.26 -19.14
N ALA A 86 -12.81 3.14 -19.08
CA ALA A 86 -12.60 2.12 -18.04
C ALA A 86 -11.17 1.56 -17.99
N ALA A 87 -10.45 1.57 -19.11
CA ALA A 87 -9.05 1.15 -19.19
C ALA A 87 -8.11 1.97 -18.29
N TRP A 88 -8.45 3.24 -17.99
CA TRP A 88 -7.63 4.11 -17.14
C TRP A 88 -7.53 3.65 -15.69
N VAL A 89 -8.47 2.81 -15.22
CA VAL A 89 -8.42 2.30 -13.85
C VAL A 89 -7.14 1.50 -13.58
N TRP A 90 -6.60 0.84 -14.61
CA TRP A 90 -5.40 0.02 -14.51
C TRP A 90 -4.14 0.82 -14.23
N VAL A 91 -4.12 2.12 -14.51
CA VAL A 91 -3.03 3.03 -14.11
C VAL A 91 -2.91 3.10 -12.58
N GLY A 92 -4.00 2.83 -11.85
CA GLY A 92 -4.00 2.79 -10.39
C GLY A 92 -3.11 1.70 -9.79
N ILE A 93 -2.89 0.58 -10.48
CA ILE A 93 -2.03 -0.51 -9.97
C ILE A 93 -0.55 -0.08 -9.88
N PRO A 94 0.12 0.37 -10.97
CA PRO A 94 1.50 0.82 -10.86
C PRO A 94 1.65 2.02 -9.92
N LEU A 95 0.63 2.89 -9.83
CA LEU A 95 0.63 4.00 -8.88
C LEU A 95 0.56 3.51 -7.42
N ALA A 96 -0.27 2.52 -7.13
CA ALA A 96 -0.37 1.90 -5.81
C ALA A 96 0.92 1.16 -5.43
N ILE A 97 1.56 0.48 -6.39
CA ILE A 97 2.88 -0.14 -6.21
C ILE A 97 3.93 0.93 -5.88
N ALA A 98 3.96 2.05 -6.63
CA ALA A 98 4.88 3.14 -6.35
C ALA A 98 4.66 3.71 -4.94
N ALA A 99 3.39 3.96 -4.57
CA ALA A 99 3.03 4.48 -3.24
C ALA A 99 3.44 3.52 -2.11
N TYR A 100 3.27 2.21 -2.32
CA TYR A 100 3.69 1.18 -1.37
C TYR A 100 5.17 1.31 -0.97
N PHE A 101 6.05 1.64 -1.93
CA PHE A 101 7.48 1.82 -1.66
C PHE A 101 7.85 3.25 -1.23
N LEU A 102 7.23 4.28 -1.83
CA LEU A 102 7.57 5.68 -1.60
C LEU A 102 7.02 6.25 -0.29
N ALA A 103 5.81 5.86 0.12
CA ALA A 103 5.18 6.37 1.33
C ALA A 103 6.00 6.11 2.61
N PRO A 104 6.52 4.89 2.85
CA PRO A 104 7.39 4.66 4.01
C PRO A 104 8.68 5.48 3.99
N LEU A 105 9.30 5.66 2.81
CA LEU A 105 10.51 6.48 2.65
C LEU A 105 10.24 7.95 3.00
N LEU A 106 9.12 8.48 2.51
CA LEU A 106 8.67 9.84 2.83
C LEU A 106 8.33 9.99 4.31
N ALA A 107 7.64 9.01 4.91
CA ALA A 107 7.33 9.02 6.35
C ALA A 107 8.59 9.04 7.21
N ASN A 108 9.59 8.23 6.84
CA ASN A 108 10.89 8.22 7.53
C ASN A 108 11.63 9.56 7.39
N TRP A 109 11.62 10.14 6.19
CA TRP A 109 12.23 11.45 5.95
C TRP A 109 11.57 12.54 6.80
N VAL A 110 10.23 12.60 6.82
CA VAL A 110 9.47 13.55 7.66
C VAL A 110 9.78 13.35 9.14
N HIS A 111 9.79 12.11 9.63
CA HIS A 111 10.12 11.81 11.02
C HIS A 111 11.52 12.31 11.36
N SER A 112 12.52 12.03 10.50
CA SER A 112 13.89 12.50 10.71
C SER A 112 14.02 14.02 10.67
N ALA A 113 13.29 14.70 9.79
CA ALA A 113 13.29 16.17 9.68
C ALA A 113 12.61 16.85 10.88
N SER A 114 11.64 16.20 11.51
CA SER A 114 10.94 16.71 12.70
C SER A 114 11.73 16.59 14.02
N MET A 115 12.85 15.87 14.00
CA MET A 115 13.74 15.69 15.16
C MET A 115 14.90 16.71 15.21
N TRP A 116 14.99 17.61 14.22
CA TRP A 116 15.91 18.74 14.16
C TRP A 116 15.18 20.06 14.39
#